data_AF-A0A3M1SCP8-F1
#
_entry.id   AF-A0A3M1SCP8-F1
#
_cell.length_a   1.000
_cell.length_b   1.000
_cell.length_c   1.000
_cell.angle_alpha   90.00
_cell.angle_beta   90.00
_cell.angle_gamma   90.00
#
_symmetry.space_group_name_H-M   'P 1'
#
loop_
_entity.id
_entity.type
_entity.pdbx_description
1 polymer ?
#
loop_
_entity_poly.entity_id
_entity_poly.type
_entity_poly.pdbx_seq_one_letter_code
_entity_poly.pdbx_strand_id
1 'polypeptide(L)' 'MMPDRPIRVLLVEDNPDHVELIRRTAERRDPTIRFEVAGDLHSARELMEKQPVDLVLADLVLPDGLGIDLLPGDTE' A
#
# COMPACT_ATOMS: atom_id res chain seq x y z
N MET A 1 20.62 -19.53 -6.20
CA MET A 1 19.21 -19.10 -6.22
C MET A 1 19.00 -18.30 -4.96
N MET A 2 19.02 -16.96 -5.06
CA MET A 2 18.63 -16.13 -3.91
C MET A 2 17.15 -16.46 -3.63
N PRO A 3 16.74 -16.73 -2.39
CA PRO A 3 15.31 -16.81 -2.10
C PRO A 3 14.69 -15.48 -2.52
N ASP A 4 13.58 -15.53 -3.26
CA ASP A 4 12.84 -14.31 -3.62
C ASP A 4 12.50 -13.57 -2.32
N ARG A 5 13.06 -12.36 -2.18
CA ARG A 5 12.75 -11.47 -1.05
C ARG A 5 11.25 -11.15 -1.13
N PRO A 6 10.52 -11.17 0.00
CA PRO A 6 9.12 -10.81 0.00
C PRO A 6 8.92 -9.37 -0.50
N ILE A 7 7.98 -9.19 -1.44
CA ILE A 7 7.58 -7.89 -1.97
C ILE A 7 6.64 -7.23 -0.95
N ARG A 8 7.03 -6.08 -0.42
CA ARG A 8 6.29 -5.34 0.60
C ARG A 8 5.41 -4.30 -0.06
N VAL A 9 4.10 -4.50 0.00
CA VAL A 9 3.11 -3.61 -0.62
C VAL A 9 2.39 -2.85 0.49
N LEU A 10 2.32 -1.53 0.38
CA LEU A 10 1.41 -0.71 1.18
C LEU A 10 0.10 -0.53 0.41
N LEU A 11 -0.99 -1.03 0.97
CA LEU A 11 -2.34 -0.82 0.44
C LEU A 11 -3.01 0.32 1.22
N VAL A 12 -3.41 1.38 0.52
CA VAL A 12 -4.11 2.54 1.09
C VAL A 12 -5.56 2.52 0.60
N GLU A 13 -6.46 2.06 1.44
CA GLU A 13 -7.87 1.77 1.12
C GLU A 13 -8.68 1.77 2.42
N ASP A 14 -9.75 2.57 2.47
CA ASP A 14 -10.59 2.73 3.66
C ASP A 14 -11.69 1.66 3.75
N ASN A 15 -12.00 0.99 2.63
CA ASN A 15 -12.99 -0.07 2.58
C ASN A 15 -12.37 -1.45 2.94
N PRO A 16 -12.76 -2.05 4.09
CA PRO A 16 -12.20 -3.34 4.53
C PRO A 16 -12.51 -4.51 3.58
N ASP A 17 -13.62 -4.44 2.83
CA ASP A 17 -13.97 -5.48 1.86
C ASP A 17 -13.04 -5.45 0.64
N HIS A 18 -12.65 -4.25 0.19
CA HIS A 18 -11.67 -4.07 -0.89
C HIS A 18 -10.29 -4.54 -0.45
N VAL A 19 -9.86 -4.17 0.76
CA VAL A 19 -8.60 -4.63 1.36
C VAL A 19 -8.49 -6.14 1.31
N GLU A 20 -9.52 -6.84 1.79
CA GLU A 20 -9.52 -8.29 1.86
C GLU A 20 -9.54 -8.93 0.46
N LEU A 21 -10.30 -8.37 -0.48
CA LEU A 21 -10.35 -8.84 -1.86
C LEU A 21 -8.98 -8.75 -2.54
N ILE A 22 -8.30 -7.60 -2.41
CA ILE A 22 -6.98 -7.35 -3.01
C ILE A 22 -5.96 -8.30 -2.40
N ARG A 23 -5.87 -8.33 -1.07
CA ARG A 23 -4.90 -9.16 -0.33
C ARG A 23 -5.04 -10.63 -0.70
N ARG A 24 -6.26 -11.19 -0.61
CA ARG A 24 -6.49 -12.60 -0.96
C ARG A 24 -6.15 -12.90 -2.41
N THR A 25 -6.40 -11.97 -3.33
CA THR A 25 -6.13 -12.19 -4.76
C THR A 25 -4.64 -12.18 -5.06
N ALA A 26 -3.90 -11.24 -4.48
CA ALA A 26 -2.46 -11.15 -4.63
C ALA A 26 -1.74 -12.33 -3.95
N GLU A 27 -2.07 -12.66 -2.69
CA GLU A 27 -1.44 -13.77 -1.96
C GLU A 27 -1.69 -15.14 -2.62
N ARG A 28 -2.88 -15.36 -3.21
CA ARG A 28 -3.15 -16.57 -4.01
C ARG A 28 -2.26 -16.67 -5.24
N ARG A 29 -1.88 -15.54 -5.83
CA ARG A 29 -1.08 -15.50 -7.06
C ARG A 29 0.41 -15.62 -6.75
N ASP A 30 0.85 -14.96 -5.68
CA ASP A 30 2.22 -14.96 -5.20
C ASP A 30 2.24 -14.87 -3.66
N PRO A 31 2.59 -15.97 -2.96
CA PRO A 31 2.63 -16.01 -1.50
C PRO A 31 3.85 -15.29 -0.91
N THR A 32 4.72 -14.68 -1.72
CA THR A 32 5.84 -13.84 -1.24
C THR A 32 5.42 -12.39 -1.01
N ILE A 33 4.27 -11.95 -1.56
CA ILE A 33 3.74 -10.61 -1.35
C ILE A 33 3.28 -10.45 0.11
N ARG A 34 3.64 -9.34 0.74
CA ARG A 34 3.25 -8.98 2.10
C ARG A 34 2.59 -7.61 2.07
N PHE A 35 1.39 -7.51 2.63
CA PHE A 35 0.63 -6.27 2.69
C PHE A 35 0.73 -5.61 4.06
N GLU A 36 0.97 -4.31 4.06
CA GLU A 36 0.61 -3.37 5.12
C GLU A 36 -0.62 -2.59 4.66
N VAL A 37 -1.49 -2.21 5.58
CA VAL A 37 -2.76 -1.54 5.25
C VAL A 37 -2.86 -0.21 5.98
N ALA A 38 -3.20 0.83 5.23
CA ALA A 38 -3.57 2.15 5.71
C ALA A 38 -5.00 2.48 5.24
N GLY A 39 -5.79 3.10 6.10
CA GLY A 39 -7.15 3.55 5.74
C GLY A 39 -7.21 5.00 5.27
N ASP A 40 -6.09 5.71 5.34
CA ASP A 40 -6.00 7.14 5.09
C ASP A 40 -4.55 7.53 4.71
N LEU A 41 -4.36 8.73 4.16
CA LEU A 41 -3.05 9.24 3.77
C LEU A 41 -2.13 9.41 4.98
N HIS A 42 -2.67 9.82 6.13
CA HIS A 42 -1.91 10.00 7.36
C HIS A 42 -1.19 8.71 7.81
N SER A 43 -1.95 7.62 7.98
CA SER A 43 -1.43 6.30 8.36
C SER A 43 -0.53 5.71 7.27
N ALA A 44 -0.81 5.97 5.99
CA ALA A 44 0.06 5.57 4.89
C ALA A 44 1.45 6.20 5.01
N ARG A 45 1.53 7.51 5.31
CA ARG A 45 2.80 8.22 5.52
C ARG A 45 3.55 7.68 6.74
N GLU A 46 2.86 7.46 7.85
CA GLU A 46 3.49 6.85 9.03
C GLU A 46 4.11 5.48 8.72
N LEU A 47 3.42 4.64 7.93
CA LEU A 47 3.92 3.32 7.55
C LEU A 47 5.14 3.40 6.64
N MET A 48 5.14 4.35 5.69
CA MET A 48 6.29 4.59 4.81
C MET A 48 7.52 5.11 5.58
N GLU A 49 7.32 5.92 6.63
CA GLU A 49 8.41 6.40 7.48
C GLU A 49 8.99 5.29 8.38
N LYS A 50 8.12 4.38 8.88
CA LYS A 50 8.54 3.29 9.77
C LYS A 50 9.39 2.24 9.06
N GLN A 51 9.12 1.98 7.78
CA GLN A 51 9.76 0.87 7.06
C GLN A 51 9.68 1.01 5.53
N PRO A 52 10.68 0.51 4.79
CA PRO A 52 10.68 0.60 3.33
C PRO A 52 9.63 -0.31 2.70
N VAL A 53 8.86 0.23 1.75
CA VAL A 53 7.89 -0.51 0.94
C VAL A 53 8.37 -0.54 -0.51
N ASP A 54 8.08 -1.63 -1.23
CA ASP A 54 8.48 -1.82 -2.62
C ASP A 54 7.43 -1.25 -3.59
N LEU A 55 6.16 -1.19 -3.16
CA LEU A 55 5.03 -0.70 -3.95
C LEU A 55 3.97 -0.08 -3.04
N VAL A 56 3.34 1.01 -3.49
CA VAL A 56 2.13 1.56 -2.89
C VAL A 56 0.97 1.35 -3.87
N LEU A 57 -0.12 0.77 -3.39
CA LEU A 57 -1.39 0.66 -4.09
C LEU A 57 -2.40 1.51 -3.32
N ALA A 58 -2.84 2.63 -3.88
CA ALA A 58 -3.72 3.57 -3.19
C ALA A 58 -5.03 3.76 -3.94
N ASP A 59 -6.14 3.79 -3.21
CA ASP A 59 -7.40 4.33 -3.72
C ASP A 59 -7.25 5.82 -4.03
N LEU A 60 -7.93 6.29 -5.07
CA LEU A 60 -7.88 7.66 -5.50
C LEU A 60 -8.56 8.59 -4.51
N VAL A 61 -9.67 8.17 -3.89
CA VAL A 61 -10.44 9.00 -2.97
C VAL A 61 -10.38 8.35 -1.59
N LEU A 62 -9.80 9.07 -0.63
CA LEU A 62 -9.62 8.62 0.75
C LEU A 62 -10.30 9.62 1.70
N PRO A 63 -10.57 9.23 2.95
CA PRO A 63 -11.26 10.09 3.92
C PRO A 63 -10.51 11.40 4.23
N ASP A 64 -9.19 11.46 4.03
CA ASP A 64 -8.33 12.60 4.32
C ASP A 64 -7.64 13.23 3.10
N GLY A 65 -7.99 12.82 1.87
CA GLY A 65 -7.47 13.44 0.65
C GLY A 65 -7.53 12.54 -0.59
N LEU A 66 -6.67 12.82 -1.57
CA LEU A 66 -6.56 12.00 -2.78
C LEU A 66 -5.32 11.11 -2.71
N GLY A 67 -5.41 9.87 -3.20
CA GLY A 67 -4.26 8.95 -3.23
C GLY A 67 -3.04 9.50 -3.98
N ILE A 68 -3.27 10.39 -4.96
CA ILE A 68 -2.20 11.09 -5.68
C ILE A 68 -1.39 12.04 -4.80
N ASP A 69 -1.93 12.50 -3.67
CA ASP A 69 -1.24 13.39 -2.74
C ASP A 69 -0.09 12.67 -2.01
N LEU A 70 0.00 11.34 -2.11
CA LEU A 70 1.17 10.57 -1.66
C LEU A 70 2.40 10.79 -2.53
N LEU A 71 2.23 11.22 -3.78
CA LEU A 71 3.34 11.54 -4.66
C LEU A 71 4.04 12.81 -4.18
N PRO A 72 5.37 12.93 -4.36
CA PRO A 72 6.04 14.20 -4.12
C PRO A 72 5.39 15.28 -5.00
N GLY A 73 5.10 16.44 -4.41
CA GLY A 73 4.70 17.61 -5.21
C GLY A 73 5.83 17.97 -6.17
N ASP A 74 5.46 18.47 -7.36
CA ASP A 74 6.41 19.01 -8.33
C ASP A 74 7.31 20.02 -7.62
N THR A 75 8.53 19.59 -7.31
CA THR A 75 9.54 20.45 -6.73
C THR A 75 10.24 21.08 -7.92
N GLU A 76 9.85 22.31 -8.28
CA GLU A 76 10.63 23.17 -9.17
C GLU A 76 12.04 23.43 -8.63
#